data_AF-A0A1H8GZ53-F1
#
_entry.id   AF-A0A1H8GZ53-F1
#
_cell.length_a   1.000
_cell.length_b   1.000
_cell.length_c   1.000
_cell.angle_alpha   90.00
_cell.angle_beta   90.00
_cell.angle_gamma   90.00
#
_symmetry.space_group_name_H-M   'P 1'
#
loop_
_entity.id
_entity.type
_entity.pdbx_description
1 polymer ?
#
loop_
_entity_poly.entity_id
_entity_poly.type
_entity_poly.pdbx_seq_one_letter_code
_entity_poly.pdbx_strand_id
1 'polypeptide(L)' 'VHRVFSNLKRWAKGVFHGLRKRHLQRYLDEFVFRWNRRRHMQSAFDTLLGIGAGLAPATYRDFVDQRV' A
#
# COMPACT_ATOMS: atom_id res chain seq x y z
N VAL A 1 17.38 11.41 -3.69
CA VAL A 1 16.88 10.77 -2.45
C VAL A 1 15.89 11.65 -1.66
N HIS A 2 16.21 12.92 -1.34
CA HIS A 2 15.31 13.80 -0.55
C HIS A 2 13.88 13.96 -1.10
N ARG A 3 13.69 14.01 -2.43
CA ARG A 3 12.35 14.12 -3.03
C ARG A 3 11.42 12.94 -2.72
N VAL A 4 11.99 11.73 -2.63
CA VAL A 4 11.21 10.52 -2.30
C VAL A 4 10.70 10.61 -0.86
N PHE A 5 11.55 11.04 0.07
CA PHE A 5 11.16 11.23 1.47
C PHE A 5 10.15 12.37 1.67
N SER A 6 10.29 13.49 0.97
CA SER A 6 9.30 14.57 1.01
C SER A 6 7.95 14.12 0.48
N ASN A 7 7.94 13.33 -0.60
CA ASN A 7 6.71 12.78 -1.16
C ASN A 7 6.08 11.72 -0.25
N LEU A 8 6.88 10.84 0.36
CA LEU A 8 6.41 9.88 1.35
C LEU A 8 5.73 10.59 2.53
N LYS A 9 6.36 11.62 3.09
CA LYS A 9 5.78 12.39 4.20
C LYS A 9 4.46 13.06 3.80
N ARG A 10 4.41 13.69 2.63
CA ARG A 10 3.19 14.36 2.12
C ARG A 10 2.07 13.36 1.86
N TRP A 11 2.38 12.23 1.23
CA TRP A 11 1.42 11.16 0.95
C TRP A 11 0.90 10.54 2.24
N ALA A 12 1.78 10.17 3.17
CA ALA A 12 1.40 9.52 4.42
C ALA A 12 0.47 10.40 5.27
N LYS A 13 0.73 11.72 5.34
CA LYS A 13 -0.13 12.67 6.05
C LYS A 13 -1.48 12.89 5.36
N GLY A 14 -1.54 12.73 4.04
CA GLY A 14 -2.77 12.91 3.25
C GLY A 14 -3.67 11.68 3.22
N VAL A 15 -3.10 10.48 3.26
CA VAL A 15 -3.85 9.22 3.17
C VAL A 15 -4.24 8.68 4.53
N PHE A 16 -3.34 8.76 5.52
CA PHE A 16 -3.59 8.18 6.84
C PHE A 16 -3.85 9.26 7.87
N HIS A 17 -4.88 9.06 8.69
CA HIS A 17 -5.17 9.91 9.86
C HIS A 17 -4.16 9.68 11.01
N GLY A 18 -3.32 8.65 10.89
CA GLY A 18 -2.22 8.35 11.81
C GLY A 18 -1.48 7.09 11.40
N LEU A 19 -0.15 7.12 11.46
CA LEU A 19 0.69 5.96 11.15
C LEU A 19 0.90 5.13 12.43
N ARG A 20 0.26 3.96 12.50
CA ARG A 20 0.52 2.99 13.58
C ARG A 20 1.79 2.20 13.29
N LYS A 21 2.69 2.09 14.27
CA LYS A 21 3.96 1.34 14.13
C LYS A 21 3.77 -0.10 13.64
N ARG A 22 2.73 -0.80 14.11
CA ARG A 22 2.40 -2.18 13.70
C ARG A 22 2.18 -2.30 12.19
N HIS A 23 1.67 -1.26 11.54
CA HIS A 23 1.31 -1.26 10.12
C HIS A 23 2.34 -0.55 9.24
N LEU A 24 3.46 -0.07 9.82
CA LEU A 24 4.42 0.79 9.13
C LEU A 24 5.01 0.15 7.88
N GLN A 25 5.36 -1.13 7.93
CA GLN A 25 5.93 -1.83 6.77
C GLN A 25 4.96 -1.84 5.59
N ARG A 26 3.69 -2.20 5.81
CA ARG A 26 2.66 -2.21 4.76
C ARG A 26 2.43 -0.82 4.16
N TYR A 27 2.47 0.24 4.98
CA TYR A 27 2.37 1.61 4.47
C TYR A 27 3.54 1.98 3.56
N LEU A 28 4.76 1.52 3.89
CA LEU A 28 5.93 1.73 3.04
C LEU A 28 5.85 0.90 1.76
N ASP A 29 5.41 -0.34 1.84
CA ASP A 29 5.23 -1.22 0.67
C ASP A 29 4.19 -0.62 -0.29
N GLU A 30 3.08 -0.11 0.23
CA GLU A 30 2.07 0.59 -0.56
C GLU A 30 2.65 1.86 -1.21
N PHE A 31 3.43 2.65 -0.48
CA PHE A 31 4.09 3.82 -1.02
C PHE A 31 5.02 3.45 -2.19
N VAL A 32 5.85 2.42 -2.02
CA VAL A 32 6.78 1.95 -3.05
C VAL A 32 6.02 1.43 -4.26
N PHE A 33 4.95 0.66 -4.06
CA PHE A 33 4.09 0.18 -5.14
C PHE A 33 3.51 1.33 -5.96
N ARG A 34 2.89 2.31 -5.29
CA ARG A 34 2.33 3.51 -5.94
C ARG A 34 3.42 4.34 -6.63
N TRP A 35 4.55 4.54 -5.98
CA TRP A 35 5.66 5.33 -6.51
C TRP A 35 6.25 4.71 -7.78
N ASN A 36 6.51 3.40 -7.77
CA ASN A 36 7.12 2.70 -8.91
C ASN A 36 6.14 2.58 -10.09
N ARG A 37 4.84 2.40 -9.83
CA ARG A 37 3.83 2.24 -10.89
C ARG A 37 3.04 3.50 -11.23
N ARG A 38 3.45 4.68 -10.74
CA ARG A 38 2.74 5.97 -10.96
C ARG A 38 2.49 6.36 -12.42
N ARG A 39 3.24 5.79 -13.37
CA ARG A 39 3.08 6.02 -14.82
C ARG A 39 2.23 4.96 -15.53
N HIS A 40 1.98 3.83 -14.88
CA HIS A 40 1.29 2.66 -15.43
C HIS A 40 0.26 2.13 -14.43
N MET A 41 -0.63 3.01 -13.97
CA MET A 41 -1.58 2.70 -12.89
C MET A 41 -2.62 1.65 -13.30
N GLN A 42 -3.06 1.63 -14.56
CA GLN A 42 -4.04 0.65 -15.05
C GLN A 42 -3.47 -0.78 -14.96
N SER A 43 -2.29 -1.03 -15.54
CA SER A 43 -1.60 -2.32 -15.44
C SER A 43 -1.31 -2.74 -13.98
N ALA A 44 -1.04 -1.78 -13.10
CA ALA A 44 -0.89 -2.04 -11.67
C ALA A 44 -2.18 -2.55 -11.03
N PHE A 45 -3.31 -1.94 -11.39
CA PHE A 45 -4.63 -2.34 -10.92
C PHE A 45 -5.00 -3.73 -11.43
N ASP A 46 -4.77 -4.01 -12.72
CA ASP A 46 -5.02 -5.33 -13.31
C ASP A 46 -4.18 -6.42 -12.62
N THR A 47 -2.92 -6.11 -12.30
CA THR A 47 -2.04 -7.03 -11.54
C THR A 47 -2.61 -7.31 -10.15
N LEU A 48 -3.08 -6.27 -9.44
CA LEU A 48 -3.66 -6.43 -8.10
C LEU A 48 -4.96 -7.23 -8.14
N LEU A 49 -5.81 -7.01 -9.14
CA LEU A 49 -7.03 -7.79 -9.36
C LEU A 49 -6.72 -9.26 -9.62
N GLY A 50 -5.73 -9.54 -10.48
CA GLY A 50 -5.30 -10.91 -10.76
C GLY A 50 -4.79 -11.65 -9.51
N ILE A 51 -4.00 -10.97 -8.68
CA ILE A 51 -3.53 -11.53 -7.39
C ILE A 51 -4.71 -11.71 -6.43
N GLY A 52 -5.56 -10.70 -6.28
CA GLY A 52 -6.71 -10.72 -5.37
C GLY A 52 -7.72 -11.82 -5.70
N ALA A 53 -7.95 -12.09 -6.98
CA ALA A 53 -8.85 -13.14 -7.44
C ALA A 53 -8.33 -14.57 -7.13
N GLY A 54 -7.01 -14.74 -6.98
CA GLY A 54 -6.38 -16.02 -6.63
C GLY A 54 -6.20 -16.24 -5.12
N LEU A 55 -6.46 -15.24 -4.29
CA LEU A 55 -6.32 -15.36 -2.84
C LEU A 55 -7.54 -16.02 -2.20
N ALA A 56 -7.30 -16.80 -1.15
CA ALA A 56 -8.38 -17.32 -0.32
C ALA A 56 -9.17 -16.17 0.32
N PRO A 57 -10.48 -16.35 0.59
CA PRO A 57 -11.28 -15.35 1.25
C PRO A 57 -10.65 -14.92 2.58
N ALA A 58 -10.32 -13.64 2.71
CA ALA A 58 -9.80 -13.05 3.93
C ALA A 58 -10.84 -12.12 4.54
N THR A 59 -11.03 -12.21 5.86
CA THR A 59 -11.95 -11.32 6.56
C THR A 59 -11.27 -9.99 6.88
N TYR A 60 -12.07 -8.95 7.15
CA TYR A 60 -11.55 -7.65 7.58
C TYR A 60 -10.60 -7.77 8.79
N ARG A 61 -10.89 -8.70 9.71
CA ARG A 61 -10.05 -8.96 10.88
C ARG A 61 -8.66 -9.46 10.50
N ASP A 62 -8.55 -10.30 9.47
CA ASP A 62 -7.26 -10.82 9.01
C ASP A 62 -6.36 -9.71 8.45
N PHE A 63 -6.94 -8.67 7.85
CA PHE A 63 -6.19 -7.49 7.40
C PHE A 63 -5.73 -6.61 8.56
N VAL A 64 -6.59 -6.39 9.56
CA VAL A 64 -6.28 -5.59 10.75
C VAL A 64 -5.20 -6.27 11.60
N ASP A 65 -5.33 -7.60 11.77
CA ASP A 65 -4.37 -8.41 12.51
C ASP A 65 -3.12 -8.74 11.71
N GLN A 66 -3.13 -8.44 10.41
CA GLN A 66 -2.05 -8.71 9.45
C GLN A 66 -1.70 -10.20 9.34
N ARG A 67 -2.72 -11.05 9.26
CA ARG A 67 -2.59 -12.51 9.12
C ARG A 67 -2.51 -12.99 7.65
N VAL A 68 -2.71 -12.07 6.71
CA VAL A 68 -2.59 -12.25 5.25
C VAL A 68 -1.24 -11.75 4.75
#